data_AF-A0A368JX64-F1
#
_entry.id   AF-A0A368JX64-F1
#
_cell.length_a   1.000
_cell.length_b   1.000
_cell.length_c   1.000
_cell.angle_alpha   90.00
_cell.angle_beta   90.00
_cell.angle_gamma   90.00
#
_symmetry.space_group_name_H-M   'P 1'
#
loop_
_entity.id
_entity.type
_entity.pdbx_description
1 polymer ?
#
loop_
_entity_poly.entity_id
_entity_poly.type
_entity_poly.pdbx_seq_one_letter_code
_entity_poly.pdbx_strand_id
1 'polypeptide(L)'
;MKILLFVLPLLMPGVSAPAQTKSTPPAVVTAIEGVTGKQFLPDTVFAALSEEDEKLLAKEPVANWGLPQAADNNMSYYNLVIGTRSYQLVILKAPKAVFPTATLLRFNDPKSKPEPIARGSLKPKEEKPK
;
A
#
# COMPACT_ATOMS: atom_id res chain seq x y z
N MET A 1 18.41 -5.67 53.98
CA MET A 1 17.58 -6.51 53.09
C MET A 1 17.03 -5.65 51.96
N LYS A 2 17.28 -6.07 50.72
CA LYS A 2 16.86 -5.42 49.47
C LYS A 2 15.33 -5.47 49.33
N ILE A 3 14.68 -4.34 49.14
CA ILE A 3 13.30 -4.29 48.65
C ILE A 3 13.36 -3.84 47.20
N LEU A 4 13.14 -4.84 46.34
CA LEU A 4 12.91 -4.81 44.92
C LEU A 4 11.51 -4.21 44.68
N LEU A 5 11.40 -3.06 44.02
CA LEU A 5 10.10 -2.55 43.55
C LEU A 5 10.19 -2.21 42.06
N PHE A 6 9.97 -3.26 41.27
CA PHE A 6 9.13 -3.33 40.07
C PHE A 6 8.91 -2.04 39.26
N VAL A 7 9.69 -1.95 38.17
CA VAL A 7 9.27 -1.75 36.77
C VAL A 7 7.92 -1.03 36.59
N LEU A 8 7.99 0.28 36.37
CA LEU A 8 6.90 1.09 35.83
C LEU A 8 6.77 0.78 34.32
N PRO A 9 5.63 0.31 33.80
CA PRO A 9 5.49 0.10 32.37
C PRO A 9 5.31 1.46 31.69
N LEU A 10 6.23 1.75 30.78
CA LEU A 10 6.19 2.87 29.85
C LEU A 10 4.99 2.68 28.91
N LEU A 11 3.82 3.23 29.28
CA LEU A 11 2.67 3.36 28.39
C LEU A 11 3.00 4.44 27.36
N MET A 12 3.68 4.04 26.28
CA MET A 12 3.76 4.87 25.07
C MET A 12 2.36 4.93 24.46
N PRO A 13 1.72 6.10 24.32
CA PRO A 13 0.51 6.20 23.52
C PRO A 13 0.89 5.85 22.08
N GLY A 14 0.34 4.74 21.58
CA GLY A 14 0.41 4.39 20.17
C GLY A 14 -0.20 5.55 19.37
N VAL A 15 0.65 6.24 18.61
CA VAL A 15 0.21 7.25 17.66
C VAL A 15 -0.51 6.52 16.53
N SER A 16 -1.82 6.31 16.70
CA SER A 16 -2.71 5.99 15.61
C SER A 16 -2.75 7.21 14.70
N ALA A 17 -1.99 7.18 13.61
CA ALA A 17 -2.04 8.21 12.59
C ALA A 17 -3.50 8.35 12.11
N PRO A 18 -4.12 9.55 12.16
CA PRO A 18 -5.48 9.72 11.69
C PRO A 18 -5.55 9.41 10.20
N ALA A 19 -6.40 8.44 9.83
CA ALA A 19 -6.81 8.24 8.45
C ALA A 19 -7.56 9.51 7.99
N GLN A 20 -6.94 10.32 7.14
CA GLN A 20 -7.58 11.51 6.58
C GLN A 20 -8.51 11.10 5.44
N THR A 21 -9.72 11.65 5.46
CA THR A 21 -10.78 11.54 4.44
C THR A 21 -10.46 12.32 3.16
N LYS A 22 -9.24 12.22 2.63
CA LYS A 22 -8.93 12.68 1.27
C LYS A 22 -9.21 11.53 0.30
N SER A 23 -9.87 11.82 -0.82
CA SER A 23 -10.05 10.85 -1.90
C SER A 23 -8.68 10.44 -2.45
N THR A 24 -8.48 9.16 -2.75
CA THR A 24 -7.21 8.70 -3.34
C THR A 24 -6.98 9.39 -4.68
N PRO A 25 -5.80 9.99 -4.90
CA PRO A 25 -5.49 10.68 -6.14
C PRO A 25 -5.67 9.78 -7.37
N PRO A 26 -6.24 10.28 -8.48
CA PRO A 26 -6.47 9.50 -9.68
C PRO A 26 -5.21 8.84 -10.26
N ALA A 27 -4.04 9.47 -10.08
CA ALA A 27 -2.76 8.91 -10.50
C ALA A 27 -2.44 7.59 -9.79
N VAL A 28 -2.66 7.53 -8.48
CA VAL A 28 -2.43 6.32 -7.67
C VAL A 28 -3.44 5.23 -8.06
N VAL A 29 -4.70 5.61 -8.25
CA VAL A 29 -5.74 4.68 -8.74
C VAL A 29 -5.32 4.09 -10.09
N THR A 30 -5.00 4.94 -11.06
CA THR A 30 -4.60 4.52 -12.42
C THR A 30 -3.38 3.61 -12.40
N ALA A 31 -2.37 3.93 -11.58
CA ALA A 31 -1.18 3.09 -11.44
C ALA A 31 -1.55 1.69 -10.92
N ILE A 32 -2.34 1.60 -9.85
CA ILE A 32 -2.77 0.32 -9.28
C ILE A 32 -3.64 -0.47 -10.28
N GLU A 33 -4.60 0.18 -10.94
CA GLU A 33 -5.46 -0.45 -11.93
C GLU A 33 -4.69 -0.92 -13.17
N GLY A 34 -3.67 -0.17 -13.59
CA GLY A 34 -2.80 -0.51 -14.71
C GLY A 34 -1.99 -1.76 -14.42
N VAL A 35 -1.38 -1.84 -13.23
CA VAL A 35 -0.55 -2.98 -12.80
C VAL A 35 -1.39 -4.24 -12.58
N THR A 36 -2.58 -4.09 -11.99
CA THR A 36 -3.41 -5.23 -11.59
C THR A 36 -4.40 -5.67 -12.67
N GLY A 37 -4.68 -4.82 -13.66
CA GLY A 37 -5.76 -5.01 -14.63
C GLY A 37 -7.17 -5.01 -14.00
N LYS A 38 -7.30 -4.62 -12.73
CA LYS A 38 -8.55 -4.65 -11.95
C LYS A 38 -9.02 -3.23 -11.65
N GLN A 39 -10.29 -3.07 -11.32
CA GLN A 39 -10.81 -1.81 -10.79
C GLN A 39 -10.36 -1.67 -9.34
N PHE A 40 -9.76 -0.54 -8.99
CA PHE A 40 -9.32 -0.26 -7.63
C PHE A 40 -10.34 0.65 -6.95
N LEU A 41 -10.92 0.15 -5.86
CA LEU A 41 -11.82 0.91 -5.00
C LEU A 41 -11.08 1.27 -3.71
N PRO A 42 -10.58 2.51 -3.59
CA PRO A 42 -9.81 2.89 -2.43
C PRO A 42 -10.68 2.87 -1.16
N ASP A 43 -10.13 2.29 -0.08
CA ASP A 43 -10.74 2.28 1.24
C ASP A 43 -10.10 3.32 2.18
N THR A 44 -8.80 3.58 1.98
CA THR A 44 -7.98 4.38 2.89
C THR A 44 -6.95 5.17 2.10
N VAL A 45 -6.89 6.49 2.36
CA VAL A 45 -5.74 7.33 2.02
C VAL A 45 -4.97 7.63 3.29
N PHE A 46 -3.66 7.38 3.22
CA PHE A 46 -2.77 7.60 4.35
C PHE A 46 -2.16 9.00 4.24
N ALA A 47 -1.96 9.66 5.38
CA ALA A 47 -1.29 10.96 5.45
C ALA A 47 0.16 10.93 4.91
N ALA A 48 0.75 9.73 4.80
CA ALA A 48 2.08 9.52 4.25
C ALA A 48 2.17 9.72 2.73
N LEU A 49 1.02 9.68 2.02
CA LEU A 49 0.99 9.94 0.58
C LEU A 49 1.37 11.41 0.31
N SER A 50 2.49 11.60 -0.38
CA SER A 50 3.00 12.92 -0.73
C SER A 50 2.72 13.28 -2.18
N GLU A 51 2.67 14.58 -2.50
CA GLU A 51 2.54 15.06 -3.88
C GLU A 51 3.66 14.55 -4.80
N GLU A 52 4.84 14.28 -4.25
CA GLU A 52 5.95 13.70 -5.00
C GLU A 52 5.64 12.26 -5.41
N ASP A 53 5.06 11.46 -4.50
CA ASP A 53 4.66 10.08 -4.82
C ASP A 53 3.61 10.09 -5.93
N GLU A 54 2.63 11.00 -5.87
CA GLU A 54 1.62 11.16 -6.93
C GLU A 54 2.25 11.50 -8.28
N LYS A 55 3.18 12.46 -8.31
CA LYS A 55 3.87 12.90 -9.54
C LYS A 55 4.72 11.79 -10.15
N LEU A 56 5.39 10.99 -9.32
CA LEU A 56 6.21 9.88 -9.78
C LEU A 56 5.34 8.75 -10.31
N LEU A 57 4.34 8.30 -9.53
CA LEU A 57 3.43 7.22 -9.94
C LEU A 57 2.60 7.57 -11.18
N ALA A 58 2.29 8.85 -11.40
CA ALA A 58 1.59 9.31 -12.61
C ALA A 58 2.44 9.18 -13.89
N LYS A 59 3.77 9.25 -13.77
CA LYS A 59 4.69 9.25 -14.92
C LYS A 59 5.19 7.86 -15.26
N GLU A 60 5.27 6.97 -14.28
CA GLU A 60 5.82 5.64 -14.49
C GLU A 60 4.88 4.75 -15.30
N PRO A 61 5.32 4.24 -16.46
CA PRO A 61 4.57 3.24 -17.21
C PRO A 61 4.37 1.96 -16.40
N VAL A 62 3.24 1.28 -16.63
CA VAL A 62 2.96 -0.03 -16.03
C VAL A 62 4.07 -1.04 -16.31
N ALA A 63 4.72 -0.96 -17.47
CA ALA A 63 5.83 -1.84 -17.85
C ALA A 63 7.08 -1.71 -16.98
N ASN A 64 7.24 -0.61 -16.23
CA ASN A 64 8.37 -0.42 -15.31
C ASN A 64 8.16 -1.15 -13.97
N TRP A 65 6.95 -1.65 -13.72
CA TRP A 65 6.70 -2.49 -12.56
C TRP A 65 7.29 -3.88 -12.78
N GLY A 66 7.93 -4.41 -11.74
CA GLY A 66 8.41 -5.79 -11.74
C GLY A 66 7.26 -6.79 -11.88
N LEU A 67 7.58 -7.98 -12.39
CA LEU A 67 6.63 -9.08 -12.52
C LEU A 67 6.05 -9.49 -11.15
N PRO A 68 4.80 -9.99 -11.11
CA PRO A 68 4.18 -10.45 -9.87
C PRO A 68 5.05 -11.50 -9.20
N GLN A 69 5.41 -11.25 -7.94
CA GLN A 69 6.10 -12.19 -7.08
C GLN A 69 5.09 -12.82 -6.12
N ALA A 70 5.11 -14.13 -5.96
CA ALA A 70 4.30 -14.81 -4.95
C ALA A 70 5.11 -14.85 -3.63
N ALA A 71 4.53 -14.32 -2.56
CA ALA A 71 5.11 -14.46 -1.21
C ALA A 71 4.56 -15.70 -0.50
N ASP A 72 3.24 -15.90 -0.60
CA ASP A 72 2.47 -16.99 0.01
C ASP A 72 1.24 -17.30 -0.86
N ASN A 73 0.52 -18.40 -0.55
CA ASN A 73 -0.65 -18.88 -1.31
C ASN A 73 -1.75 -17.83 -1.58
N ASN A 74 -1.80 -16.75 -0.78
CA ASN A 74 -2.83 -15.71 -0.87
C ASN A 74 -2.26 -14.30 -1.07
N MET A 75 -0.94 -14.17 -1.17
CA MET A 75 -0.25 -12.89 -1.26
C MET A 75 0.68 -12.85 -2.47
N SER A 76 0.48 -11.84 -3.30
CA SER A 76 1.43 -11.46 -4.34
C SER A 76 1.84 -10.00 -4.17
N TYR A 77 2.97 -9.63 -4.76
CA TYR A 77 3.43 -8.26 -4.78
C TYR A 77 4.13 -7.89 -6.07
N TYR A 78 4.14 -6.59 -6.36
CA TYR A 78 4.84 -5.97 -7.47
C TYR A 78 5.75 -4.89 -6.90
N ASN A 79 6.97 -4.79 -7.40
CA ASN A 79 7.93 -3.76 -6.99
C ASN A 79 8.10 -2.72 -8.10
N LEU A 80 8.28 -1.47 -7.71
CA LEU A 80 8.68 -0.38 -8.60
C LEU A 80 9.79 0.41 -7.92
N VAL A 81 10.88 0.66 -8.64
CA VAL A 81 12.01 1.46 -8.14
C VAL A 81 12.17 2.67 -9.03
N ILE A 82 12.12 3.87 -8.45
CA ILE A 82 12.23 5.14 -9.16
C ILE A 82 13.30 5.99 -8.46
N GLY A 83 14.49 6.05 -9.04
CA GLY A 83 15.62 6.76 -8.43
C GLY A 83 15.92 6.21 -7.03
N THR A 84 15.69 7.03 -6.00
CA THR A 84 15.92 6.67 -4.58
C THR A 84 14.65 6.18 -3.87
N ARG A 85 13.48 6.21 -4.51
CA ARG A 85 12.23 5.74 -3.93
C ARG A 85 11.89 4.35 -4.42
N SER A 86 11.41 3.51 -3.52
CA SER A 86 10.93 2.17 -3.84
C SER A 86 9.49 2.03 -3.39
N TYR A 87 8.66 1.44 -4.26
CA TYR A 87 7.27 1.16 -4.00
C TYR A 87 7.02 -0.34 -4.10
N GLN A 88 6.09 -0.81 -3.29
CA GLN A 88 5.59 -2.18 -3.37
C GLN A 88 4.07 -2.17 -3.35
N LEU A 89 3.47 -2.76 -4.37
CA LEU A 89 2.04 -3.02 -4.41
C LEU A 89 1.80 -4.44 -3.93
N VAL A 90 1.26 -4.57 -2.71
CA VAL A 90 0.91 -5.85 -2.11
C VAL A 90 -0.56 -6.16 -2.39
N ILE A 91 -0.82 -7.36 -2.89
CA ILE A 91 -2.17 -7.87 -3.11
C ILE A 91 -2.39 -9.06 -2.19
N LEU A 92 -3.40 -8.96 -1.33
CA LEU A 92 -3.76 -10.02 -0.38
C LEU A 92 -5.22 -10.42 -0.58
N LYS A 93 -5.47 -11.71 -0.82
CA LYS A 93 -6.82 -12.28 -0.79
C LYS A 93 -6.98 -13.16 0.45
N ALA A 94 -7.54 -12.59 1.52
CA ALA A 94 -7.86 -13.38 2.70
C ALA A 94 -8.87 -14.49 2.36
N PRO A 95 -8.85 -15.66 3.04
CA PRO A 95 -9.67 -16.83 2.66
C PRO A 95 -11.17 -16.58 2.55
N LYS A 96 -11.71 -15.64 3.34
CA LYS A 96 -13.14 -15.28 3.35
C LYS A 96 -13.44 -13.97 2.61
N ALA A 97 -12.42 -13.31 2.04
CA ALA A 97 -12.62 -12.06 1.34
C ALA A 97 -13.17 -12.31 -0.06
N VAL A 98 -14.26 -11.60 -0.38
CA VAL A 98 -14.88 -11.64 -1.73
C VAL A 98 -13.87 -11.14 -2.77
N PHE A 99 -13.22 -10.01 -2.48
CA PHE A 99 -12.25 -9.35 -3.34
C PHE A 99 -10.87 -9.27 -2.68
N PRO A 100 -9.77 -9.34 -3.46
CA PRO A 100 -8.44 -9.04 -2.95
C PRO A 100 -8.34 -7.59 -2.47
N THR A 101 -7.50 -7.35 -1.48
CA THR A 101 -7.08 -6.00 -1.07
C THR A 101 -5.75 -5.66 -1.71
N ALA A 102 -5.63 -4.49 -2.32
CA ALA A 102 -4.37 -3.89 -2.73
C ALA A 102 -3.91 -2.87 -1.69
N THR A 103 -2.65 -2.94 -1.29
CA THR A 103 -1.98 -1.95 -0.43
C THR A 103 -0.72 -1.49 -1.12
N LEU A 104 -0.64 -0.18 -1.39
CA LEU A 104 0.56 0.45 -1.93
C LEU A 104 1.43 0.95 -0.77
N LEU A 105 2.67 0.47 -0.76
CA LEU A 105 3.68 0.76 0.24
C LEU A 105 4.81 1.58 -0.37
N ARG A 106 5.33 2.55 0.39
CA ARG A 106 6.56 3.28 0.07
C ARG A 106 7.67 2.85 1.02
N PHE A 107 8.86 2.65 0.47
CA PHE A 107 10.11 2.48 1.20
C PHE A 107 10.98 3.70 0.96
N ASN A 108 11.32 4.42 2.04
CA ASN A 108 12.27 5.53 1.99
C ASN A 108 13.73 5.02 1.91
N ASP A 109 13.97 3.84 2.50
CA ASP A 109 15.23 3.08 2.44
C ASP A 109 14.90 1.57 2.41
N PRO A 110 15.64 0.72 1.69
CA PRO A 110 15.45 -0.74 1.69
C PRO A 110 15.36 -1.41 3.07
N LYS A 111 15.99 -0.83 4.10
CA LYS A 111 15.98 -1.34 5.49
C LYS A 111 14.90 -0.72 6.36
N SER A 112 14.23 0.33 5.88
CA SER A 112 13.18 1.02 6.62
C SER A 112 11.87 0.22 6.62
N LYS A 113 11.07 0.42 7.66
CA LYS A 113 9.70 -0.10 7.68
C LYS A 113 8.90 0.60 6.56
N PRO A 114 8.21 -0.15 5.69
CA PRO A 114 7.40 0.47 4.65
C PRO A 114 6.24 1.26 5.24
N GLU A 115 5.93 2.38 4.60
CA GLU A 115 4.80 3.23 4.93
C GLU A 115 3.66 2.97 3.94
N PRO A 116 2.46 2.59 4.41
CA PRO A 116 1.31 2.51 3.53
C PRO A 116 0.92 3.91 3.06
N ILE A 117 0.72 4.06 1.76
CA ILE A 117 0.33 5.33 1.12
C ILE A 117 -1.06 5.24 0.49
N ALA A 118 -1.50 4.06 0.08
CA ALA A 118 -2.88 3.82 -0.37
C ALA A 118 -3.33 2.38 -0.08
N ARG A 119 -4.62 2.18 0.14
CA ARG A 119 -5.23 0.86 0.28
C ARG A 119 -6.63 0.84 -0.31
N GLY A 120 -7.05 -0.31 -0.82
CA GLY A 120 -8.39 -0.51 -1.36
C GLY A 120 -8.65 -1.94 -1.82
N SER A 121 -9.87 -2.19 -2.29
CA SER A 121 -10.28 -3.49 -2.84
C SER A 121 -10.09 -3.53 -4.36
N LEU A 122 -9.72 -4.70 -4.89
CA LEU A 122 -9.61 -4.94 -6.32
C LEU A 122 -10.83 -5.70 -6.85
N LYS A 123 -11.68 -5.02 -7.62
CA LYS A 123 -12.82 -5.65 -8.30
C LYS A 123 -12.47 -6.00 -9.75
N PRO A 124 -13.12 -7.03 -10.35
CA PRO A 124 -13.09 -7.20 -11.79
C PRO A 124 -13.53 -5.91 -12.49
N LYS A 125 -12.85 -5.51 -13.57
CA LYS A 125 -13.35 -4.42 -14.42
C LYS A 125 -14.61 -4.94 -15.13
N GLU A 126 -15.70 -4.20 -15.05
CA GLU A 126 -16.84 -4.46 -15.92
C GLU A 126 -16.41 -4.11 -17.35
N GLU A 127 -16.27 -5.12 -18.20
CA GLU A 127 -16.22 -4.89 -19.64
C GLU A 127 -17.58 -4.35 -20.05
N LYS A 128 -17.65 -3.04 -20.36
CA LYS A 128 -18.82 -2.53 -21.08
C LYS A 128 -18.88 -3.29 -22.41
N PRO A 129 -20.00 -3.96 -22.74
CA PRO A 129 -20.14 -4.56 -24.06
C PRO A 129 -19.95 -3.46 -25.10
N LYS A 130 -19.07 -3.75 -26.06
CA LYS A 130 -18.65 -2.84 -27.13
C LYS A 130 -19.71 -2.75 -28.22
#